data_AF-A0A7S1DAF5-F1
#
_entry.id   AF-A0A7S1DAF5-F1
#
_cell.length_a   1.000
_cell.length_b   1.000
_cell.length_c   1.000
_cell.angle_alpha   90.00
_cell.angle_beta   90.00
_cell.angle_gamma   90.00
#
_symmetry.space_group_name_H-M   'P 1'
#
loop_
_entity.id
_entity.type
_entity.pdbx_description
1 polymer ?
#
loop_
_entity_poly.entity_id
_entity_poly.type
_entity_poly.pdbx_seq_one_letter_code
_entity_poly.pdbx_strand_id
1 'polypeptide(L)'
;EHKPRVHTGFYNNFLAVVPEIKEHIEPLLTSPDQPPRKLYVVGHSLGAGIANMAACYFLLQFDWNVLPHRLVSVTAGSPRSCMRNMKELVHEELHRYGTARTEFCRIVRNQDVVPTVPPKILGFKHIGRLVFITQDNQIELEVEDDDDKDEVEDPQHPMEFKGIPSHDDDEDEDHDDDEHPHKLTKYEKKVNKIPTPFRDHMPDFYLKPMRAARHEMFPPEPVPEEETPEIVEETPVEAAPEEEEDDGDKTSPDDAMENGLEQAPSKIESKKSSSSGGGFACCRSNDAVVET
;
A
#
# COMPACT_ATOMS: atom_id res chain seq x y z
N GLU A 1 -18.21 -5.44 5.86
CA GLU A 1 -16.76 -5.56 5.56
C GLU A 1 -16.11 -4.18 5.70
N HIS A 2 -15.03 -4.03 6.47
CA HIS A 2 -14.38 -2.74 6.70
C HIS A 2 -13.29 -2.49 5.66
N LYS A 3 -13.44 -1.45 4.84
CA LYS A 3 -12.46 -1.08 3.79
C LYS A 3 -11.06 -0.84 4.37
N PRO A 4 -9.97 -1.34 3.77
CA PRO A 4 -8.59 -1.08 4.20
C PRO A 4 -8.31 0.42 4.36
N ARG A 5 -7.67 0.83 5.45
CA ARG A 5 -7.40 2.25 5.75
C ARG A 5 -5.90 2.53 5.91
N VAL A 6 -5.51 3.71 5.48
CA VAL A 6 -4.13 4.23 5.52
C VAL A 6 -4.13 5.69 5.97
N HIS A 7 -2.95 6.22 6.28
CA HIS A 7 -2.78 7.64 6.58
C HIS A 7 -3.04 8.48 5.32
N THR A 8 -4.08 9.31 5.37
CA THR A 8 -4.55 10.11 4.23
C THR A 8 -3.49 11.01 3.63
N GLY A 9 -2.60 11.59 4.45
CA GLY A 9 -1.49 12.40 3.96
C GLY A 9 -0.52 11.63 3.06
N PHE A 10 -0.17 10.38 3.42
CA PHE A 10 0.73 9.57 2.60
C PHE A 10 0.01 9.08 1.34
N TYR A 11 -1.26 8.71 1.48
CA TYR A 11 -2.07 8.26 0.36
C TYR A 11 -2.24 9.35 -0.71
N ASN A 12 -2.54 10.59 -0.31
CA ASN A 12 -2.70 11.70 -1.26
C ASN A 12 -1.39 12.02 -2.00
N ASN A 13 -0.25 11.99 -1.31
CA ASN A 13 1.05 12.18 -1.97
C ASN A 13 1.37 11.04 -2.93
N PHE A 14 1.05 9.80 -2.55
CA PHE A 14 1.17 8.65 -3.45
C PHE A 14 0.26 8.79 -4.68
N LEU A 15 -0.99 9.21 -4.53
CA LEU A 15 -1.90 9.39 -5.65
C LEU A 15 -1.38 10.37 -6.71
N ALA A 16 -0.64 11.39 -6.29
CA ALA A 16 -0.04 12.34 -7.21
C ALA A 16 1.00 11.70 -8.15
N VAL A 17 1.67 10.62 -7.74
CA VAL A 17 2.69 9.92 -8.54
C VAL A 17 2.15 8.71 -9.32
N VAL A 18 0.90 8.30 -9.07
CA VAL A 18 0.27 7.15 -9.78
C VAL A 18 0.31 7.29 -11.31
N PRO A 19 0.04 8.46 -11.92
CA PRO A 19 0.15 8.60 -13.37
C PRO A 19 1.54 8.24 -13.92
N GLU A 20 2.60 8.71 -13.26
CA GLU A 20 3.99 8.42 -13.67
C GLU A 20 4.34 6.94 -13.48
N ILE A 21 3.84 6.32 -12.39
CA ILE A 21 3.99 4.87 -12.17
C ILE A 21 3.37 4.08 -13.32
N LYS A 22 2.14 4.44 -13.72
CA LYS A 22 1.42 3.78 -14.81
C LYS A 22 2.12 3.97 -16.15
N GLU A 23 2.65 5.15 -16.41
CA GLU A 23 3.33 5.46 -17.66
C GLU A 23 4.69 4.75 -17.77
N HIS A 24 5.48 4.73 -16.70
CA HIS A 24 6.89 4.35 -16.79
C HIS A 24 7.23 3.00 -16.17
N ILE A 25 6.45 2.51 -15.19
CA ILE A 25 6.80 1.31 -14.42
C ILE A 25 5.93 0.13 -14.83
N GLU A 26 4.62 0.30 -14.93
CA GLU A 26 3.72 -0.81 -15.26
C GLU A 26 4.06 -1.52 -16.59
N PRO A 27 4.46 -0.81 -17.67
CA PRO A 27 4.88 -1.48 -18.90
C PRO A 27 6.12 -2.37 -18.70
N LEU A 28 7.01 -2.02 -17.76
CA LEU A 28 8.20 -2.81 -17.44
C LEU A 28 7.87 -4.09 -16.66
N LEU A 29 6.70 -4.14 -16.01
CA LEU A 29 6.22 -5.30 -15.26
C LEU A 29 5.30 -6.20 -16.08
N THR A 30 4.58 -5.64 -17.05
CA THR A 30 3.49 -6.34 -17.76
C THR A 30 3.84 -6.75 -19.17
N SER A 31 4.83 -6.11 -19.81
CA SER A 31 5.21 -6.45 -21.18
C SER A 31 5.86 -7.84 -21.24
N PRO A 32 5.42 -8.72 -22.16
CA PRO A 32 5.88 -10.11 -22.22
C PRO A 32 7.37 -10.25 -22.56
N ASP A 33 7.95 -9.24 -23.23
CA ASP A 33 9.35 -9.23 -23.67
C ASP A 33 10.32 -8.80 -22.56
N GLN A 34 9.83 -8.51 -21.36
CA GLN A 34 10.69 -8.05 -20.26
C GLN A 34 11.36 -9.23 -19.54
N PRO A 35 12.70 -9.17 -19.33
CA PRO A 35 13.37 -10.18 -18.52
C PRO A 35 12.89 -10.09 -17.06
N PRO A 36 13.03 -11.19 -16.27
CA PRO A 36 12.83 -11.16 -14.83
C PRO A 36 13.60 -10.00 -14.16
N ARG A 37 12.95 -9.27 -13.27
CA ARG A 37 13.49 -8.07 -12.60
C ARG A 37 13.05 -8.02 -11.14
N LYS A 38 13.76 -7.23 -10.36
CA LYS A 38 13.34 -6.83 -9.02
C LYS A 38 12.88 -5.39 -9.07
N LEU A 39 11.65 -5.15 -8.63
CA LEU A 39 11.14 -3.80 -8.38
C LEU A 39 11.47 -3.43 -6.93
N TYR A 40 12.35 -2.45 -6.77
CA TYR A 40 12.69 -1.90 -5.47
C TYR A 40 11.87 -0.63 -5.21
N VAL A 41 11.05 -0.66 -4.18
CA VAL A 41 10.32 0.50 -3.66
C VAL A 41 11.01 0.92 -2.37
N VAL A 42 11.65 2.08 -2.38
CA VAL A 42 12.46 2.54 -1.25
C VAL A 42 12.06 3.93 -0.79
N GLY A 43 12.33 4.23 0.47
CA GLY A 43 12.07 5.56 0.99
C GLY A 43 12.64 5.75 2.39
N HIS A 44 12.85 7.01 2.77
CA HIS A 44 13.33 7.40 4.09
C HIS A 44 12.40 8.42 4.73
N SER A 45 12.17 8.33 6.05
CA SER A 45 11.35 9.28 6.81
C SER A 45 9.95 9.47 6.20
N LEU A 46 9.54 10.69 5.82
CA LEU A 46 8.28 10.94 5.10
C LEU A 46 8.18 10.12 3.81
N GLY A 47 9.26 10.03 3.03
CA GLY A 47 9.34 9.26 1.80
C GLY A 47 9.11 7.77 2.05
N ALA A 48 9.50 7.22 3.20
CA ALA A 48 9.18 5.85 3.57
C ALA A 48 7.67 5.63 3.77
N GLY A 49 6.95 6.63 4.28
CA GLY A 49 5.49 6.60 4.38
C GLY A 49 4.81 6.51 3.01
N ILE A 50 5.32 7.25 2.03
CA ILE A 50 4.84 7.25 0.63
C ILE A 50 5.24 5.96 -0.09
N ALA A 51 6.48 5.51 0.09
CA ALA A 51 7.01 4.26 -0.44
C ALA A 51 6.18 3.05 0.04
N ASN A 52 5.71 3.06 1.29
CA ASN A 52 4.78 2.03 1.76
C ASN A 52 3.46 2.02 0.97
N MET A 53 2.90 3.18 0.62
CA MET A 53 1.68 3.24 -0.20
C MET A 53 1.93 2.71 -1.61
N ALA A 54 3.06 3.08 -2.23
CA ALA A 54 3.45 2.55 -3.53
C ALA A 54 3.69 1.04 -3.50
N ALA A 55 4.35 0.53 -2.46
CA ALA A 55 4.58 -0.89 -2.28
C ALA A 55 3.26 -1.66 -2.10
N CYS A 56 2.32 -1.14 -1.29
CA CYS A 56 0.97 -1.70 -1.16
C CYS A 56 0.22 -1.70 -2.50
N TYR A 57 0.33 -0.62 -3.29
CA TYR A 57 -0.27 -0.56 -4.63
C TYR A 57 0.24 -1.70 -5.51
N PHE A 58 1.56 -1.86 -5.64
CA PHE A 58 2.15 -2.92 -6.45
C PHE A 58 1.82 -4.33 -5.94
N LEU A 59 1.77 -4.52 -4.62
CA LEU A 59 1.43 -5.81 -4.01
C LEU A 59 0.00 -6.22 -4.34
N LEU A 60 -0.94 -5.27 -4.28
CA LEU A 60 -2.38 -5.54 -4.42
C LEU A 60 -2.88 -5.48 -5.87
N GLN A 61 -2.19 -4.77 -6.76
CA GLN A 61 -2.61 -4.64 -8.17
C GLN A 61 -2.12 -5.78 -9.07
N PHE A 62 -1.03 -6.45 -8.70
CA PHE A 62 -0.37 -7.43 -9.56
C PHE A 62 -0.27 -8.81 -8.90
N ASP A 63 -0.43 -9.87 -9.70
CA ASP A 63 -0.16 -11.23 -9.25
C ASP A 63 1.32 -11.60 -9.43
N TRP A 64 2.06 -11.55 -8.32
CA TRP A 64 3.50 -11.83 -8.28
C TRP A 64 3.86 -13.31 -8.46
N ASN A 65 2.89 -14.23 -8.42
CA ASN A 65 3.12 -15.63 -8.77
C ASN A 65 3.11 -15.85 -10.29
N VAL A 66 2.36 -15.02 -11.02
CA VAL A 66 2.30 -15.04 -12.49
C VAL A 66 3.43 -14.24 -13.10
N LEU A 67 3.74 -13.07 -12.53
CA LEU A 67 4.81 -12.22 -13.05
C LEU A 67 6.19 -12.89 -12.88
N PRO A 68 7.12 -12.72 -13.86
CA PRO A 68 8.49 -13.18 -13.72
C PRO A 68 9.32 -12.28 -12.78
N HIS A 69 8.71 -11.24 -12.22
CA HIS A 69 9.36 -10.23 -11.40
C HIS A 69 9.26 -10.53 -9.90
N ARG A 70 9.99 -9.76 -9.10
CA ARG A 70 9.96 -9.78 -7.63
C ARG A 70 9.73 -8.37 -7.10
N LEU A 71 8.86 -8.22 -6.10
CA LEU A 71 8.65 -6.97 -5.39
C LEU A 71 9.51 -6.93 -4.12
N VAL A 72 10.25 -5.85 -3.92
CA VAL A 72 11.03 -5.63 -2.71
C VAL A 72 10.78 -4.20 -2.21
N SER A 73 10.24 -4.08 -0.99
CA SER A 73 10.10 -2.80 -0.30
C SER A 73 11.16 -2.68 0.79
N VAL A 74 11.93 -1.60 0.77
CA VAL A 74 12.93 -1.30 1.80
C VAL A 74 12.77 0.13 2.27
N THR A 75 12.28 0.31 3.48
CA THR A 75 12.08 1.63 4.07
C THR A 75 13.03 1.86 5.23
N ALA A 76 13.44 3.11 5.45
CA ALA A 76 14.27 3.51 6.59
C ALA A 76 13.60 4.62 7.39
N GLY A 77 13.52 4.47 8.71
CA GLY A 77 12.85 5.45 9.58
C GLY A 77 11.38 5.67 9.18
N SER A 78 10.69 4.59 8.80
CA SER A 78 9.31 4.69 8.32
C SER A 78 8.35 5.06 9.45
N PRO A 79 7.51 6.10 9.30
CA PRO A 79 6.37 6.32 10.19
C PRO A 79 5.33 5.20 10.01
N ARG A 80 4.39 5.08 10.96
CA ARG A 80 3.23 4.19 10.79
C ARG A 80 2.33 4.76 9.70
N SER A 81 1.99 3.96 8.71
CA SER A 81 1.29 4.42 7.49
C SER A 81 -0.05 3.72 7.26
N CYS A 82 -0.28 2.57 7.90
CA CYS A 82 -1.45 1.73 7.70
C CYS A 82 -2.29 1.64 8.97
N MET A 83 -3.59 1.38 8.86
CA MET A 83 -4.39 0.88 9.97
C MET A 83 -4.32 -0.65 10.03
N ARG A 84 -4.80 -1.24 11.12
CA ARG A 84 -4.81 -2.70 11.37
C ARG A 84 -5.30 -3.51 10.15
N ASN A 85 -6.45 -3.16 9.58
CA ASN A 85 -7.02 -3.92 8.47
C ASN A 85 -6.18 -3.88 7.18
N MET A 86 -5.47 -2.78 6.92
CA MET A 86 -4.52 -2.71 5.81
C MET A 86 -3.25 -3.51 6.12
N LYS A 87 -2.76 -3.50 7.37
CA LYS A 87 -1.63 -4.34 7.79
C LYS A 87 -1.94 -5.81 7.55
N GLU A 88 -3.11 -6.27 8.02
CA GLU A 88 -3.56 -7.66 7.89
C GLU A 88 -3.63 -8.09 6.43
N LEU A 89 -4.29 -7.28 5.57
CA LEU A 89 -4.37 -7.54 4.13
C LEU A 89 -2.99 -7.64 3.47
N VAL A 90 -2.08 -6.70 3.76
CA VAL A 90 -0.73 -6.69 3.21
C VAL A 90 0.05 -7.92 3.67
N HIS A 91 -0.03 -8.27 4.96
CA HIS A 91 0.69 -9.42 5.51
C HIS A 91 0.16 -10.75 4.98
N GLU A 92 -1.15 -10.87 4.77
CA GLU A 92 -1.77 -12.03 4.11
C GLU A 92 -1.23 -12.20 2.68
N GLU A 93 -1.17 -11.12 1.90
CA GLU A 93 -0.64 -11.16 0.54
C GLU A 93 0.86 -11.47 0.50
N LEU A 94 1.66 -10.87 1.39
CA LEU A 94 3.08 -11.20 1.53
C LEU A 94 3.29 -12.68 1.87
N HIS A 95 2.44 -13.25 2.73
CA HIS A 95 2.47 -14.67 3.04
C HIS A 95 2.06 -15.52 1.83
N ARG A 96 1.01 -15.13 1.10
CA ARG A 96 0.52 -15.82 -0.11
C ARG A 96 1.58 -15.91 -1.21
N TYR A 97 2.34 -14.85 -1.44
CA TYR A 97 3.40 -14.82 -2.45
C TYR A 97 4.73 -15.42 -1.95
N GLY A 98 4.99 -15.32 -0.65
CA GLY A 98 6.23 -15.78 -0.03
C GLY A 98 7.45 -14.90 -0.35
N THR A 99 8.53 -15.12 0.41
CA THR A 99 9.75 -14.29 0.37
C THR A 99 10.50 -14.34 -0.97
N ALA A 100 10.26 -15.38 -1.78
CA ALA A 100 10.83 -15.51 -3.12
C ALA A 100 10.26 -14.48 -4.11
N ARG A 101 9.00 -14.06 -3.93
CA ARG A 101 8.27 -13.15 -4.83
C ARG A 101 8.07 -11.76 -4.25
N THR A 102 7.93 -11.65 -2.94
CA THR A 102 7.68 -10.38 -2.27
C THR A 102 8.46 -10.29 -0.96
N GLU A 103 9.10 -9.16 -0.68
CA GLU A 103 9.79 -8.92 0.61
C GLU A 103 9.60 -7.47 1.05
N PHE A 104 9.11 -7.24 2.27
CA PHE A 104 8.97 -5.91 2.83
C PHE A 104 9.82 -5.80 4.10
N CYS A 105 10.77 -4.87 4.09
CA CYS A 105 11.69 -4.62 5.20
C CYS A 105 11.60 -3.16 5.64
N ARG A 106 11.54 -2.98 6.96
CA ARG A 106 11.53 -1.68 7.62
C ARG A 106 12.75 -1.56 8.51
N ILE A 107 13.66 -0.67 8.15
CA ILE A 107 14.90 -0.41 8.86
C ILE A 107 14.66 0.71 9.88
N VAL A 108 15.00 0.45 11.13
CA VAL A 108 14.92 1.43 12.21
C VAL A 108 16.26 1.50 12.91
N ARG A 109 16.76 2.71 13.18
CA ARG A 109 18.04 2.93 13.84
C ARG A 109 17.85 3.46 15.26
N ASN A 110 18.27 2.68 16.25
CA ASN A 110 18.34 3.08 17.64
C ASN A 110 17.06 3.78 18.13
N GLN A 111 17.16 4.99 18.68
CA GLN A 111 16.05 5.79 19.22
C GLN A 111 15.43 6.72 18.17
N ASP A 112 15.34 6.28 16.92
CA ASP A 112 14.64 7.04 15.89
C ASP A 112 13.16 7.24 16.29
N VAL A 113 12.75 8.50 16.34
CA VAL A 113 11.41 8.91 16.74
C VAL A 113 10.40 8.77 15.60
N VAL A 114 10.83 8.76 14.34
CA VAL A 114 9.90 8.74 13.20
C VAL A 114 9.03 7.46 13.19
N PRO A 115 9.58 6.26 13.44
CA PRO A 115 8.76 5.05 13.56
C PRO A 115 7.78 5.03 14.74
N THR A 116 7.90 5.98 15.68
CA THR A 116 6.97 6.10 16.81
C THR A 116 5.73 6.94 16.47
N VAL A 117 5.70 7.59 15.30
CA VAL A 117 4.59 8.43 14.83
C VAL A 117 3.93 7.86 13.55
N PRO A 118 2.61 8.06 13.36
CA PRO A 118 1.63 8.47 14.36
C PRO A 118 1.55 7.49 15.55
N PRO A 119 1.09 7.94 16.74
CA PRO A 119 0.97 7.09 17.92
C PRO A 119 0.05 5.88 17.70
N LYS A 120 0.39 4.73 18.30
CA LYS A 120 -0.40 3.49 18.22
C LYS A 120 -1.84 3.63 18.71
N ILE A 121 -2.08 4.51 19.69
CA ILE A 121 -3.43 4.76 20.25
C ILE A 121 -4.43 5.28 19.20
N LEU A 122 -3.92 5.80 18.07
CA LEU A 122 -4.74 6.22 16.93
C LEU A 122 -5.03 5.08 15.94
N GLY A 123 -4.60 3.84 16.25
CA GLY A 123 -4.85 2.64 15.45
C GLY A 123 -3.91 2.42 14.27
N PHE A 124 -2.86 3.24 14.14
CA PHE A 124 -1.85 3.07 13.10
C PHE A 124 -0.89 1.93 13.45
N LYS A 125 -0.44 1.21 12.42
CA LYS A 125 0.43 0.04 12.48
C LYS A 125 1.49 0.11 11.38
N HIS A 126 2.61 -0.55 11.62
CA HIS A 126 3.68 -0.79 10.66
C HIS A 126 3.39 -2.00 9.77
N ILE A 127 4.03 -2.02 8.59
CA ILE A 127 4.05 -3.15 7.66
C ILE A 127 5.50 -3.59 7.39
N GLY A 128 5.66 -4.82 6.91
CA GLY A 128 6.97 -5.43 6.70
C GLY A 128 7.68 -5.87 7.97
N ARG A 129 8.79 -6.58 7.78
CA ARG A 129 9.65 -7.07 8.86
C ARG A 129 10.56 -5.97 9.39
N LEU A 130 10.67 -5.86 10.71
CA LEU A 130 11.59 -4.94 11.37
C LEU A 130 13.04 -5.43 11.24
N VAL A 131 13.91 -4.54 10.77
CA VAL A 131 15.37 -4.66 10.80
C VAL A 131 15.88 -3.54 11.69
N PHE A 132 16.44 -3.90 12.85
CA PHE A 132 16.87 -2.92 13.84
C PHE A 132 18.38 -2.73 13.79
N ILE A 133 18.83 -1.47 13.73
CA ILE A 133 20.24 -1.10 13.81
C ILE A 133 20.48 -0.52 15.21
N THR A 134 21.26 -1.23 16.02
CA THR A 134 21.56 -0.84 17.40
C THR A 134 22.46 0.40 17.46
N GLN A 135 22.61 0.99 18.65
CA GLN A 135 23.53 2.10 18.87
C GLN A 135 24.98 1.76 18.50
N ASP A 136 25.38 0.50 18.66
CA ASP A 136 26.72 -0.02 18.34
C ASP A 136 26.85 -0.46 16.87
N ASN A 137 25.90 -0.06 16.02
CA ASN A 137 25.78 -0.41 14.60
C ASN A 137 25.72 -1.92 14.32
N GLN A 138 25.18 -2.70 15.25
CA GLN A 138 24.85 -4.11 15.01
C GLN A 138 23.48 -4.20 14.35
N ILE A 139 23.30 -5.19 13.48
CA ILE A 139 22.02 -5.46 12.81
C ILE A 139 21.33 -6.62 13.53
N GLU A 140 20.13 -6.35 14.03
CA GLU A 140 19.25 -7.32 14.64
C GLU A 140 18.06 -7.57 13.71
N LEU A 141 17.86 -8.84 13.38
CA LEU A 141 16.73 -9.32 12.59
C LEU A 141 15.71 -9.95 13.54
N GLU A 142 14.43 -9.94 13.15
CA GLU A 142 13.35 -10.63 13.89
C GLU A 142 13.11 -10.08 15.29
N VAL A 143 13.38 -8.80 15.50
CA VAL A 143 12.98 -8.10 16.72
C VAL A 143 11.45 -8.05 16.77
N GLU A 144 10.87 -8.45 17.90
CA GLU A 144 9.43 -8.33 18.13
C GLU A 144 8.99 -6.88 17.94
N ASP A 145 8.11 -6.65 16.97
CA ASP A 145 7.53 -5.34 16.73
C ASP A 145 6.54 -5.04 17.86
N ASP A 146 6.73 -3.92 18.57
CA ASP A 146 5.84 -3.58 19.67
C ASP A 146 4.39 -3.38 19.19
N ASP A 147 4.17 -3.15 17.90
CA ASP A 147 2.84 -3.01 17.30
C ASP A 147 1.94 -4.25 17.53
N ASP A 148 2.49 -5.43 17.82
CA ASP A 148 1.75 -6.68 18.03
C ASP A 148 1.56 -7.03 19.52
N LYS A 149 2.16 -6.28 20.45
CA LYS A 149 2.09 -6.53 21.91
C LYS A 149 0.83 -5.96 22.57
N ASP A 150 0.11 -5.07 21.89
CA ASP A 150 -1.03 -4.33 22.42
C ASP A 150 -2.39 -4.93 21.98
N GLU A 151 -2.48 -6.22 21.64
CA GLU A 151 -3.75 -6.91 21.29
C GLU A 151 -4.68 -7.15 22.50
N VAL A 152 -4.68 -6.23 23.48
CA VAL A 152 -5.68 -6.22 24.55
C VAL A 152 -6.90 -5.45 24.05
N GLU A 153 -7.94 -6.23 23.74
CA GLU A 153 -9.34 -5.85 23.50
C GLU A 153 -9.58 -4.63 22.59
N ASP A 154 -10.01 -4.95 21.37
CA ASP A 154 -10.70 -4.07 20.42
C ASP A 154 -11.58 -3.02 21.14
N PRO A 155 -11.19 -1.73 21.18
CA PRO A 155 -12.12 -0.70 21.60
C PRO A 155 -13.10 -0.51 20.45
N GLN A 156 -14.13 -1.37 20.38
CA GLN A 156 -15.30 -1.22 19.52
C GLN A 156 -16.12 0.03 19.86
N HIS A 157 -15.62 0.90 20.73
CA HIS A 157 -16.23 2.16 21.05
C HIS A 157 -15.44 3.25 20.33
N PRO A 158 -16.07 4.03 19.43
CA PRO A 158 -15.46 5.27 18.98
C PRO A 158 -15.07 6.02 20.24
N MET A 159 -13.81 6.46 20.33
CA MET A 159 -13.38 7.37 21.39
C MET A 159 -14.30 8.60 21.32
N GLU A 160 -15.36 8.61 22.12
CA GLU A 160 -16.08 9.81 22.46
C GLU A 160 -15.04 10.71 23.11
N PHE A 161 -14.59 11.67 22.33
CA PHE A 161 -13.81 12.79 22.82
C PHE A 161 -14.73 13.52 23.80
N LYS A 162 -14.69 13.11 25.09
CA LYS A 162 -15.42 13.78 26.17
C LYS A 162 -15.07 15.24 26.07
N GLY A 163 -16.09 16.03 25.73
CA GLY A 163 -15.98 17.45 25.50
C GLY A 163 -15.15 18.09 26.60
N ILE A 164 -14.21 18.93 26.19
CA ILE A 164 -13.60 19.91 27.08
C ILE A 164 -14.76 20.64 27.75
N PRO A 165 -14.81 20.74 29.09
CA PRO A 165 -15.92 21.39 29.78
C PRO A 165 -16.18 22.75 29.15
N SER A 166 -17.43 22.98 28.72
CA SER A 166 -17.91 24.32 28.42
C SER A 166 -17.89 25.08 29.74
N HIS A 167 -16.86 25.90 29.93
CA HIS A 167 -16.99 27.09 30.76
C HIS A 167 -17.87 28.04 29.97
N ASP A 168 -19.17 27.92 30.24
CA ASP A 168 -20.07 29.06 30.19
C ASP A 168 -19.60 29.99 31.33
N ASP A 169 -19.17 31.19 30.99
CA ASP A 169 -19.38 32.42 31.75
C ASP A 169 -18.75 33.60 30.97
N ASP A 170 -19.46 34.72 31.08
CA ASP A 170 -19.11 36.10 30.70
C ASP A 170 -19.48 36.55 29.27
N GLU A 171 -20.75 36.95 29.17
CA GLU A 171 -21.21 38.11 28.42
C GLU A 171 -20.29 39.31 28.72
N ASP A 172 -19.55 39.80 27.73
CA ASP A 172 -18.92 41.12 27.81
C ASP A 172 -19.26 41.92 26.57
N GLU A 173 -19.88 43.06 26.87
CA GLU A 173 -20.47 44.06 26.01
C GLU A 173 -19.47 44.67 25.01
N ASP A 174 -20.01 45.08 23.87
CA ASP A 174 -19.33 45.79 22.80
C ASP A 174 -18.68 47.08 23.30
N HIS A 175 -17.34 47.12 23.31
CA HIS A 175 -16.57 48.35 23.23
C HIS A 175 -15.60 48.28 22.05
N ASP A 176 -16.02 48.95 20.98
CA ASP A 176 -15.13 49.52 19.96
C ASP A 176 -14.15 50.46 20.66
N ASP A 177 -12.85 50.19 20.58
CA ASP A 177 -11.79 51.20 20.56
C ASP A 177 -10.45 50.58 20.14
N ASP A 178 -9.59 51.47 19.63
CA ASP A 178 -8.55 51.30 18.64
C ASP A 178 -7.29 50.45 18.99
N GLU A 179 -6.60 50.05 17.91
CA GLU A 179 -5.17 49.72 17.78
C GLU A 179 -4.55 48.68 18.75
N HIS A 180 -4.47 47.38 18.37
CA HIS A 180 -3.37 46.44 18.69
C HIS A 180 -3.50 45.01 18.07
N PRO A 181 -2.45 44.15 18.09
CA PRO A 181 -2.02 43.27 16.99
C PRO A 181 -2.97 42.09 16.74
N HIS A 182 -3.01 41.62 15.49
CA HIS A 182 -3.82 40.51 14.95
C HIS A 182 -4.31 39.54 16.04
N LYS A 183 -5.54 39.74 16.53
CA LYS A 183 -6.21 38.80 17.43
C LYS A 183 -6.37 37.48 16.68
N LEU A 184 -5.56 36.49 17.06
CA LEU A 184 -5.67 35.13 16.53
C LEU A 184 -7.12 34.66 16.64
N THR A 185 -7.67 34.20 15.53
CA THR A 185 -9.01 33.64 15.43
C THR A 185 -9.18 32.48 16.42
N LYS A 186 -10.43 32.19 16.80
CA LYS A 186 -10.77 31.03 17.67
C LYS A 186 -10.20 29.71 17.12
N TYR A 187 -10.04 29.64 15.81
CA TYR A 187 -9.40 28.53 15.10
C TYR A 187 -7.87 28.51 15.31
N GLU A 188 -7.16 29.61 15.07
CA GLU A 188 -5.70 29.70 15.23
C GLU A 188 -5.27 29.41 16.68
N LYS A 189 -6.08 29.83 17.66
CA LYS A 189 -5.86 29.50 19.08
C LYS A 189 -5.98 28.01 19.38
N LYS A 190 -6.81 27.26 18.63
CA LYS A 190 -6.92 25.80 18.76
C LYS A 190 -5.78 25.08 18.04
N VAL A 191 -5.40 25.55 16.85
CA VAL A 191 -4.29 24.98 16.07
C VAL A 191 -2.95 25.17 16.79
N ASN A 192 -2.73 26.31 17.45
CA ASN A 192 -1.51 26.58 18.22
C ASN A 192 -1.38 25.78 19.53
N LYS A 193 -2.42 25.04 19.94
CA LYS A 193 -2.35 24.10 21.08
C LYS A 193 -1.83 22.72 20.67
N ILE A 194 -1.71 22.44 19.37
CA ILE A 194 -1.20 21.17 18.85
C ILE A 194 0.33 21.30 18.75
N PRO A 195 1.12 20.34 19.30
CA PRO A 195 2.56 20.35 19.14
C PRO A 195 2.94 20.41 17.65
N THR A 196 3.89 21.28 17.30
CA THR A 196 4.32 21.55 15.92
C THR A 196 4.57 20.29 15.07
N PRO A 197 5.19 19.20 15.59
CA PRO A 197 5.38 17.96 14.82
C PRO A 197 4.07 17.28 14.41
N PHE A 198 3.00 17.44 15.20
CA PHE A 198 1.67 16.92 14.88
C PHE A 198 0.88 17.88 13.99
N ARG A 199 1.10 19.19 14.17
CA ARG A 199 0.48 20.24 13.36
C ARG A 199 0.87 20.14 11.90
N ASP A 200 2.06 19.64 11.56
CA ASP A 200 2.53 19.63 10.17
C ASP A 200 2.29 18.29 9.45
N HIS A 201 1.77 17.26 10.13
CA HIS A 201 1.61 15.89 9.59
C HIS A 201 0.18 15.32 9.56
N MET A 202 -0.85 16.07 9.96
CA MET A 202 -2.26 15.64 9.96
C MET A 202 -3.19 16.59 9.17
N PRO A 203 -3.01 16.75 7.84
CA PRO A 203 -3.78 17.67 7.00
C PRO A 203 -5.29 17.61 7.22
N ASP A 204 -5.84 16.43 7.43
CA ASP A 204 -7.28 16.27 7.60
C ASP A 204 -7.83 16.89 8.88
N PHE A 205 -7.03 17.06 9.93
CA PHE A 205 -7.51 17.68 11.16
C PHE A 205 -7.81 19.18 10.96
N TYR A 206 -6.98 19.88 10.19
CA TYR A 206 -7.13 21.31 9.92
C TYR A 206 -7.87 21.62 8.62
N LEU A 207 -7.89 20.72 7.63
CA LEU A 207 -8.67 20.87 6.41
C LEU A 207 -10.17 20.62 6.61
N LYS A 208 -10.58 19.85 7.62
CA LYS A 208 -12.00 19.56 7.89
C LYS A 208 -12.82 20.83 8.15
N PRO A 209 -12.40 21.77 9.02
CA PRO A 209 -13.11 23.06 9.16
C PRO A 209 -13.02 23.93 7.91
N MET A 210 -11.92 23.90 7.14
CA MET A 210 -11.83 24.64 5.87
C MET A 210 -12.76 24.09 4.79
N ARG A 211 -12.93 22.77 4.70
CA ARG A 211 -13.87 22.12 3.78
C ARG A 211 -15.31 22.43 4.17
N ALA A 212 -15.62 22.40 5.47
CA ALA A 212 -16.94 22.81 5.98
C ALA A 212 -17.24 24.27 5.64
N ALA A 213 -16.29 25.19 5.90
CA ALA A 213 -16.43 26.60 5.52
C ALA A 213 -16.53 26.79 4.00
N ARG A 214 -15.83 25.98 3.19
CA ARG A 214 -15.95 26.03 1.73
C ARG A 214 -17.33 25.59 1.26
N HIS A 215 -17.93 24.56 1.85
CA HIS A 215 -19.29 24.14 1.52
C HIS A 215 -20.35 25.17 1.96
N GLU A 216 -20.09 25.93 3.02
CA GLU A 216 -20.94 27.03 3.46
C GLU A 216 -20.81 28.26 2.53
N MET A 217 -19.59 28.58 2.09
CA MET A 217 -19.33 29.71 1.18
C MET A 217 -19.66 29.40 -0.29
N PHE A 218 -19.54 28.14 -0.70
CA PHE A 218 -19.75 27.65 -2.05
C PHE A 218 -20.55 26.34 -1.98
N PRO A 219 -21.88 26.42 -1.80
CA PRO A 219 -22.71 25.23 -1.83
C PRO A 219 -22.54 24.54 -3.19
N PRO A 220 -22.41 23.20 -3.22
CA PRO A 220 -22.27 22.47 -4.47
C PRO A 220 -23.48 22.77 -5.36
N GLU A 221 -23.23 23.02 -6.65
CA GLU A 221 -24.31 23.21 -7.61
C GLU A 221 -25.24 21.99 -7.59
N PRO A 222 -26.57 22.19 -7.66
CA PRO A 222 -27.51 21.08 -7.68
C PRO A 222 -27.17 20.18 -8.87
N VAL A 223 -26.92 18.90 -8.58
CA VAL A 223 -26.68 17.90 -9.61
C VAL A 223 -27.95 17.82 -10.45
N PRO A 224 -27.87 17.96 -11.80
CA PRO A 224 -29.03 17.78 -12.67
C PRO A 224 -29.63 16.41 -12.41
N GLU A 225 -30.94 16.35 -12.17
CA GLU A 225 -31.66 15.09 -12.04
C GLU A 225 -31.44 14.28 -13.33
N GLU A 226 -30.74 13.15 -13.25
CA GLU A 226 -30.62 12.24 -14.38
C GLU A 226 -32.01 11.71 -14.72
N GLU A 227 -32.53 12.07 -15.89
CA GLU A 227 -33.75 11.52 -16.45
C GLU A 227 -33.57 10.00 -16.59
N THR A 228 -34.32 9.24 -15.79
CA THR A 228 -34.38 7.78 -15.89
C THR A 228 -34.85 7.41 -17.30
N PRO A 229 -34.09 6.61 -18.07
CA PRO A 229 -34.52 6.23 -19.40
C PRO A 229 -35.81 5.41 -19.34
N GLU A 230 -36.80 5.81 -20.16
CA GLU A 230 -38.04 5.07 -20.37
C GLU A 230 -37.72 3.64 -20.83
N ILE A 231 -38.24 2.67 -20.08
CA ILE A 231 -38.15 1.25 -20.39
C ILE A 231 -39.02 1.01 -21.64
N VAL A 232 -38.38 0.78 -22.78
CA VAL A 232 -39.06 0.35 -24.01
C VAL A 232 -39.41 -1.14 -23.85
N GLU A 233 -40.70 -1.46 -23.82
CA GLU A 233 -41.18 -2.85 -23.81
C GLU A 233 -40.79 -3.56 -25.12
N GLU A 234 -39.91 -4.55 -25.02
CA GLU A 234 -39.58 -5.43 -26.14
C GLU A 234 -40.71 -6.42 -26.42
N THR A 235 -41.23 -6.39 -27.65
CA THR A 235 -42.18 -7.37 -28.17
C THR A 235 -41.54 -8.75 -28.35
N PRO A 236 -42.25 -9.86 -28.08
CA PRO A 236 -41.69 -11.20 -28.15
C PRO A 236 -41.47 -11.66 -29.60
N VAL A 237 -40.26 -12.14 -29.87
CA VAL A 237 -39.84 -12.73 -31.15
C VAL A 237 -40.37 -14.16 -31.27
N GLU A 238 -41.08 -14.42 -32.37
CA GLU A 238 -41.59 -15.74 -32.79
C GLU A 238 -40.46 -16.75 -32.98
N ALA A 239 -40.64 -17.95 -32.41
CA ALA A 239 -39.71 -19.07 -32.51
C ALA A 239 -39.72 -19.69 -33.93
N ALA A 240 -38.53 -19.85 -34.51
CA ALA A 240 -38.29 -20.63 -35.73
C ALA A 240 -38.00 -22.11 -35.38
N PRO A 241 -38.35 -23.07 -36.26
CA PRO A 241 -38.30 -24.49 -35.97
C PRO A 241 -36.90 -25.10 -36.08
N GLU A 242 -36.70 -26.16 -35.28
CA GLU A 242 -35.54 -27.04 -35.21
C GLU A 242 -35.36 -27.82 -36.52
N GLU A 243 -34.13 -27.81 -37.07
CA GLU A 243 -33.70 -28.74 -38.11
C GLU A 243 -32.88 -29.87 -37.47
N GLU A 244 -33.35 -31.09 -37.74
CA GLU A 244 -32.69 -32.36 -37.43
C GLU A 244 -31.56 -32.64 -38.43
N GLU A 245 -30.36 -32.95 -37.94
CA GLU A 245 -29.29 -33.65 -38.66
C GLU A 245 -28.48 -34.43 -37.61
N ASP A 246 -27.86 -35.59 -37.85
CA ASP A 246 -28.00 -36.72 -38.77
C ASP A 246 -27.03 -37.75 -38.15
N ASP A 247 -27.45 -39.01 -38.10
CA ASP A 247 -26.73 -40.12 -37.44
C ASP A 247 -25.68 -40.72 -38.38
N GLY A 248 -24.41 -40.78 -37.96
CA GLY A 248 -23.37 -41.61 -38.58
C GLY A 248 -21.98 -41.13 -38.20
N ASP A 249 -20.97 -41.95 -37.92
CA ASP A 249 -20.74 -43.37 -38.16
C ASP A 249 -19.59 -43.82 -37.23
N LYS A 250 -19.59 -45.11 -36.90
CA LYS A 250 -18.62 -45.79 -36.05
C LYS A 250 -17.44 -46.25 -36.89
N THR A 251 -16.21 -45.95 -36.48
CA THR A 251 -15.07 -46.85 -36.74
C THR A 251 -13.92 -46.61 -35.77
N SER A 252 -13.70 -47.58 -34.89
CA SER A 252 -12.39 -48.04 -34.44
C SER A 252 -12.15 -49.41 -35.10
N PRO A 253 -10.90 -49.87 -35.37
CA PRO A 253 -10.02 -50.38 -34.31
C PRO A 253 -8.49 -50.23 -34.54
N ASP A 254 -7.75 -50.42 -33.44
CA ASP A 254 -6.51 -51.19 -33.25
C ASP A 254 -5.56 -51.43 -34.45
N ASP A 255 -4.28 -51.03 -34.32
CA ASP A 255 -3.18 -51.96 -34.02
C ASP A 255 -1.76 -51.37 -34.24
N ALA A 256 -0.87 -51.77 -33.31
CA ALA A 256 0.56 -52.04 -33.46
C ALA A 256 1.55 -50.93 -33.89
N MET A 257 2.53 -50.64 -33.01
CA MET A 257 3.85 -51.28 -33.12
C MET A 257 4.76 -50.95 -31.93
N GLU A 258 5.20 -52.06 -31.36
CA GLU A 258 6.25 -52.33 -30.39
C GLU A 258 7.65 -52.03 -31.00
N ASN A 259 8.59 -51.53 -30.18
CA ASN A 259 9.98 -52.02 -30.02
C ASN A 259 10.95 -50.93 -29.55
N GLY A 260 11.85 -51.30 -28.63
CA GLY A 260 13.19 -50.70 -28.53
C GLY A 260 13.75 -50.47 -27.14
N LEU A 261 14.24 -51.54 -26.51
CA LEU A 261 15.19 -51.53 -25.39
C LEU A 261 16.42 -50.63 -25.68
N GLU A 262 16.99 -49.97 -24.66
CA GLU A 262 18.33 -50.31 -24.14
C GLU A 262 18.73 -49.51 -22.88
N GLN A 263 19.65 -50.12 -22.12
CA GLN A 263 19.92 -49.90 -20.71
C GLN A 263 21.13 -48.98 -20.43
N ALA A 264 20.96 -48.12 -19.41
CA ALA A 264 21.87 -47.93 -18.24
C ALA A 264 23.30 -47.32 -18.46
N PRO A 265 24.10 -47.09 -17.39
CA PRO A 265 24.37 -45.73 -16.89
C PRO A 265 25.87 -45.38 -16.86
N SER A 266 26.23 -44.09 -16.80
CA SER A 266 27.61 -43.69 -16.53
C SER A 266 27.74 -42.67 -15.39
N LYS A 267 28.70 -43.00 -14.54
CA LYS A 267 29.15 -42.39 -13.29
C LYS A 267 29.44 -40.90 -13.41
N ILE A 268 28.99 -40.13 -12.42
CA ILE A 268 29.54 -38.81 -12.11
C ILE A 268 30.66 -39.02 -11.09
N GLU A 269 31.91 -38.87 -11.54
CA GLU A 269 33.08 -38.73 -10.67
C GLU A 269 33.18 -37.30 -10.15
N SER A 270 33.36 -37.18 -8.83
CA SER A 270 33.72 -35.96 -8.14
C SER A 270 35.22 -35.68 -8.33
N LYS A 271 35.55 -34.52 -8.90
CA LYS A 271 36.90 -33.95 -8.85
C LYS A 271 36.87 -32.59 -8.15
N LYS A 272 37.47 -32.55 -6.96
CA LYS A 272 38.04 -31.35 -6.35
C LYS A 272 39.15 -30.83 -7.26
N SER A 273 39.14 -29.54 -7.57
CA SER A 273 40.36 -28.83 -7.93
C SER A 273 40.32 -27.40 -7.38
N SER A 274 41.46 -27.04 -6.81
CA SER A 274 41.85 -25.78 -6.19
C SER A 274 42.39 -24.78 -7.21
N SER A 275 42.55 -23.52 -6.77
CA SER A 275 43.26 -22.40 -7.42
C SER A 275 42.47 -21.70 -8.55
N SER A 276 42.60 -20.41 -8.86
CA SER A 276 43.16 -19.21 -8.23
C SER A 276 42.89 -18.07 -9.22
N GLY A 277 42.53 -16.87 -8.73
CA GLY A 277 42.83 -15.62 -9.43
C GLY A 277 41.84 -15.09 -10.49
N GLY A 278 41.33 -13.89 -10.22
CA GLY A 278 41.34 -12.77 -11.17
C GLY A 278 40.28 -12.71 -12.26
N GLY A 279 39.27 -11.86 -12.07
CA GLY A 279 38.39 -11.43 -13.15
C GLY A 279 37.15 -10.69 -12.65
N PHE A 280 37.29 -9.39 -12.33
CA PHE A 280 36.15 -8.50 -12.11
C PHE A 280 35.45 -8.27 -13.46
N ALA A 281 34.40 -9.05 -13.73
CA ALA A 281 33.44 -8.76 -14.78
C ALA A 281 32.34 -7.88 -14.18
N CYS A 282 32.27 -6.63 -14.64
CA CYS A 282 31.24 -5.67 -14.30
C CYS A 282 29.92 -6.10 -14.96
N CYS A 283 29.11 -6.87 -14.24
CA CYS A 283 27.70 -7.08 -14.58
C CYS A 283 26.94 -5.80 -14.20
N ARG A 284 26.55 -5.01 -15.21
CA ARG A 284 25.55 -3.96 -15.03
C ARG A 284 24.23 -4.62 -14.64
N SER A 285 23.81 -4.48 -13.39
CA SER A 285 22.46 -4.82 -12.98
C SER A 285 21.50 -3.74 -13.51
N ASN A 286 20.49 -4.17 -14.26
CA ASN A 286 19.39 -3.32 -14.70
C ASN A 286 18.32 -3.29 -13.59
N ASP A 287 18.66 -2.71 -12.44
CA ASP A 287 17.73 -2.51 -11.34
C ASP A 287 16.93 -1.23 -11.61
N ALA A 288 15.61 -1.33 -11.65
CA ALA A 288 14.73 -0.16 -11.61
C ALA A 288 14.54 0.20 -10.13
N VAL A 289 15.17 1.28 -9.69
CA VAL A 289 14.99 1.83 -8.35
C VAL A 289 13.98 2.97 -8.46
N VAL A 290 12.88 2.87 -7.72
CA VAL A 290 11.94 3.97 -7.56
C VAL A 290 12.33 4.70 -6.28
N GLU A 291 12.94 5.88 -6.43
CA GLU A 291 13.22 6.80 -5.32
C GLU A 291 12.09 7.84 -5.28
N THR A 292 11.40 7.94 -4.15
CA THR A 292 10.37 8.96 -3.86
C THR A 292 10.84 9.93 -2.80
#